data_AF-A0A8S3ZRL4-F1
#
_entry.id   AF-A0A8S3ZRL4-F1
#
_cell.length_a   1.000
_cell.length_b   1.000
_cell.length_c   1.000
_cell.angle_alpha   90.00
_cell.angle_beta   90.00
_cell.angle_gamma   90.00
#
_symmetry.space_group_name_H-M   'P 1'
#
loop_
_entity.id
_entity.type
_entity.pdbx_description
1 polymer ?
#
loop_
_entity_poly.entity_id
_entity_poly.type
_entity_poly.pdbx_seq_one_letter_code
_entity_poly.pdbx_strand_id
1 'polypeptide(L)'
;MSGYALVSQICSLQPFRCLTLQKKLLMLITIPNIRIMTVYEKTSATPLADLLKIQQNWTRPDNSSVGGPAWAYFSAVCWLFGKAIHKELGYPIGLVATDWGGTPVEAWSSPEALAECGVHSTTRSKQPASFLEYVNKLPLESRKRLLGPDNNSALWNAMIYPFLNMTIYGAIWYQGEADADGDKMNRYNCTFPTMIKDWRKNFHHSSERQTNATFPFGFVQLAPNSPNKNITVGFPDVRWHQTADRGYVPNSVMENVFMAVAIDLPDFNSTYGSVHPRDKKDVGERLRLSGLAVAYGKSEVFQGPFPARGAVTSQGLTFLYGEKWNLEVRSTEGFELQCANNEWVPAPVIGNDNTTVTVRFNVCPQGEDIKGIRYEWRESPCEFKKCAVYETVNGLPGPPFIIGDSEIIDGKQWFKFGGPVQL
;
A
#
# COMPACT_ATOMS: atom_id res chain seq x y z
N MET A 1 14.03 31.25 -11.16
CA MET A 1 12.59 31.09 -10.89
C MET A 1 12.44 30.31 -9.60
N SER A 2 12.19 31.02 -8.50
CA SER A 2 12.11 30.50 -7.14
C SER A 2 10.74 29.87 -6.91
N GLY A 3 10.59 28.59 -7.25
CA GLY A 3 9.39 27.82 -6.99
C GLY A 3 9.41 27.27 -5.57
N TYR A 4 8.67 27.88 -4.65
CA TYR A 4 8.33 27.29 -3.36
C TYR A 4 7.35 26.14 -3.61
N ALA A 5 7.83 24.89 -3.71
CA ALA A 5 6.96 23.73 -3.78
C ALA A 5 6.37 23.46 -2.39
N LEU A 6 5.09 23.80 -2.19
CA LEU A 6 4.32 23.26 -1.07
C LEU A 6 4.03 21.79 -1.40
N VAL A 7 4.91 20.87 -0.96
CA VAL A 7 4.68 19.42 -1.14
C VAL A 7 3.68 18.93 -0.09
N SER A 8 2.41 19.39 -0.13
CA SER A 8 1.38 18.90 0.79
C SER A 8 1.01 17.46 0.47
N GLN A 9 1.54 16.53 1.26
CA GLN A 9 1.16 15.12 1.22
C GLN A 9 -0.02 14.88 2.13
N ILE A 10 -1.13 14.42 1.54
CA ILE A 10 -2.24 13.79 2.25
C ILE A 10 -1.81 12.38 2.61
N CYS A 11 -1.92 12.01 3.89
CA CYS A 11 -1.48 10.72 4.41
C CYS A 11 -2.63 10.02 5.16
N SER A 12 -2.94 8.76 4.81
CA SER A 12 -3.85 7.91 5.59
C SER A 12 -3.09 6.99 6.57
N LEU A 13 -3.63 6.85 7.78
CA LEU A 13 -3.34 5.98 8.94
C LEU A 13 -1.89 5.50 9.21
N GLN A 14 -1.36 5.91 10.37
CA GLN A 14 -1.17 5.08 11.57
C GLN A 14 -0.37 5.92 12.60
N PRO A 15 -0.93 6.16 13.81
CA PRO A 15 -0.31 7.07 14.78
C PRO A 15 0.99 6.50 15.34
N PHE A 16 1.91 7.39 15.76
CA PHE A 16 3.19 7.07 16.41
C PHE A 16 3.10 6.13 17.62
N ARG A 17 1.89 5.88 18.15
CA ARG A 17 1.64 4.92 19.23
C ARG A 17 2.17 3.53 18.93
N CYS A 18 2.16 3.12 17.66
CA CYS A 18 2.65 1.82 17.23
C CYS A 18 4.19 1.77 17.10
N LEU A 19 4.98 2.72 17.60
CA LEU A 19 6.44 2.57 17.60
C LEU A 19 6.92 2.01 18.95
N THR A 20 7.04 0.68 19.08
CA THR A 20 7.78 0.11 20.22
C THR A 20 9.26 0.45 20.08
N LEU A 21 9.83 1.11 21.10
CA LEU A 21 11.27 1.22 21.33
C LEU A 21 12.13 1.99 20.30
N GLN A 22 11.57 2.98 19.59
CA GLN A 22 12.38 3.98 18.86
C GLN A 22 12.22 5.42 19.36
N LYS A 23 11.91 5.61 20.66
CA LYS A 23 12.00 6.93 21.30
C LYS A 23 13.35 7.63 21.04
N LYS A 24 14.45 6.88 20.84
CA LYS A 24 15.77 7.44 20.49
C LYS A 24 15.94 7.89 19.02
N LEU A 25 15.17 7.39 18.06
CA LEU A 25 15.29 7.78 16.64
C LEU A 25 14.46 9.03 16.28
N LEU A 26 13.53 9.38 17.17
CA LEU A 26 12.69 10.58 17.13
C LEU A 26 13.34 11.81 17.78
N MET A 27 14.42 11.63 18.55
CA MET A 27 15.06 12.71 19.29
C MET A 27 16.00 13.50 18.39
N LEU A 28 15.78 14.82 18.37
CA LEU A 28 16.65 15.90 17.87
C LEU A 28 16.32 16.49 16.50
N ILE A 29 15.09 16.89 16.17
CA ILE A 29 14.94 17.62 14.89
C ILE A 29 13.84 18.67 14.84
N THR A 30 14.19 19.88 15.26
CA THR A 30 13.64 21.06 14.59
C THR A 30 14.22 21.06 13.16
N ILE A 31 13.49 20.53 12.19
CA ILE A 31 13.84 20.68 10.78
C ILE A 31 13.24 22.01 10.33
N PRO A 32 14.04 23.07 10.11
CA PRO A 32 13.50 24.42 9.92
C PRO A 32 12.56 24.53 8.72
N ASN A 33 12.73 23.66 7.72
CA ASN A 33 12.02 23.70 6.44
C ASN A 33 10.92 22.64 6.30
N ILE A 34 10.54 21.94 7.38
CA ILE A 34 9.35 21.09 7.39
C ILE A 34 8.23 21.73 8.22
N ARG A 35 6.99 21.64 7.76
CA ARG A 35 5.79 21.97 8.53
C ARG A 35 4.83 20.80 8.50
N ILE A 36 4.09 20.60 9.58
CA ILE A 36 3.07 19.55 9.69
C ILE A 36 1.72 20.15 10.10
N MET A 37 0.63 19.56 9.62
CA MET A 37 -0.75 19.90 9.97
C MET A 37 -1.60 18.63 10.02
N THR A 38 -2.50 18.51 11.00
CA THR A 38 -3.45 17.39 11.10
C THR A 38 -4.88 17.91 11.01
N VAL A 39 -5.65 17.31 10.11
CA VAL A 39 -7.08 17.58 9.93
C VAL A 39 -7.87 17.01 11.08
N TYR A 40 -8.91 17.72 11.51
CA TYR A 40 -9.83 17.19 12.49
C TYR A 40 -10.77 16.17 11.85
N GLU A 41 -10.91 15.03 12.51
CA GLU A 41 -11.82 13.95 12.12
C GLU A 41 -13.27 14.45 12.10
N LYS A 42 -13.81 14.64 10.90
CA LYS A 42 -15.19 15.09 10.68
C LYS A 42 -15.80 14.46 9.43
N THR A 43 -17.10 14.20 9.47
CA THR A 43 -17.88 13.71 8.34
C THR A 43 -18.82 14.80 7.82
N SER A 44 -19.20 14.70 6.54
CA SER A 44 -20.27 15.50 5.96
C SER A 44 -20.99 14.75 4.85
N ALA A 45 -22.32 14.88 4.78
CA ALA A 45 -23.12 14.31 3.70
C ALA A 45 -22.94 15.06 2.37
N THR A 46 -22.50 16.32 2.42
CA THR A 46 -22.23 17.16 1.23
C THR A 46 -20.85 17.81 1.33
N PRO A 47 -20.20 18.13 0.19
CA PRO A 47 -18.91 18.81 0.19
C PRO A 47 -18.88 20.08 1.05
N LEU A 48 -17.86 20.22 1.88
CA LEU A 48 -17.63 21.41 2.70
C LEU A 48 -16.68 22.38 2.00
N ALA A 49 -16.98 23.67 2.03
CA ALA A 49 -16.14 24.69 1.40
C ALA A 49 -14.79 24.90 2.12
N ASP A 50 -14.73 24.60 3.43
CA ASP A 50 -13.52 24.72 4.24
C ASP A 50 -13.52 23.66 5.36
N LEU A 51 -12.35 23.40 5.95
CA LEU A 51 -12.21 22.56 7.13
C LEU A 51 -12.96 23.19 8.31
N LEU A 52 -13.90 22.44 8.91
CA LEU A 52 -14.62 22.93 10.09
C LEU A 52 -13.70 23.08 11.31
N LYS A 53 -12.61 22.31 11.36
CA LYS A 53 -11.62 22.35 12.44
C LYS A 53 -10.31 21.75 11.97
N ILE A 54 -9.21 22.29 12.51
CA ILE A 54 -7.87 21.73 12.38
C ILE A 54 -7.47 21.15 13.74
N GLN A 55 -7.07 19.87 13.78
CA GLN A 55 -6.64 19.20 15.01
C GLN A 55 -5.24 19.66 15.44
N GLN A 56 -4.35 19.86 14.48
CA GLN A 56 -3.03 20.44 14.69
C GLN A 56 -2.76 21.45 13.59
N ASN A 57 -2.68 22.74 13.95
CA ASN A 57 -2.32 23.80 13.01
C ASN A 57 -0.91 23.61 12.45
N TRP A 58 -0.63 24.23 11.30
CA TRP A 58 0.71 24.27 10.70
C TRP A 58 1.78 24.62 11.74
N THR A 59 2.60 23.63 12.08
CA THR A 59 3.57 23.73 13.17
C THR A 59 4.92 23.18 12.71
N ARG A 60 6.01 23.67 13.32
CA ARG A 60 7.33 23.08 13.13
C ARG A 60 7.38 21.72 13.82
N PRO A 61 7.91 20.67 13.19
CA PRO A 61 8.01 19.38 13.85
C PRO A 61 8.95 19.45 15.05
N ASP A 62 8.48 18.89 16.16
CA ASP A 62 9.21 18.64 17.40
C ASP A 62 8.62 17.39 18.09
N ASN A 63 9.18 17.00 19.23
CA ASN A 63 8.74 15.81 19.96
C ASN A 63 7.25 15.88 20.37
N SER A 64 6.73 17.09 20.62
CA SER A 64 5.36 17.30 21.09
C SER A 64 4.35 17.36 19.96
N SER A 65 4.74 17.85 18.79
CA SER A 65 3.87 17.98 17.62
C SER A 65 3.82 16.69 16.81
N VAL A 66 4.92 15.95 16.72
CA VAL A 66 4.97 14.65 16.03
C VAL A 66 4.51 13.52 16.97
N GLY A 67 4.82 13.61 18.26
CA GLY A 67 4.63 12.55 19.28
C GLY A 67 3.65 12.89 20.41
N GLY A 68 2.75 13.87 20.22
CA GLY A 68 2.02 14.53 21.30
C GLY A 68 1.09 13.69 22.18
N PRO A 69 0.73 14.18 23.39
CA PRO A 69 -0.22 13.51 24.29
C PRO A 69 -1.65 13.47 23.71
N ALA A 70 -2.53 12.65 24.31
CA ALA A 70 -3.97 12.60 24.03
C ALA A 70 -4.42 12.11 22.62
N TRP A 71 -3.66 11.23 21.96
CA TRP A 71 -4.04 10.64 20.66
C TRP A 71 -4.02 11.64 19.48
N ALA A 72 -3.34 12.79 19.63
CA ALA A 72 -3.12 13.78 18.58
C ALA A 72 -1.77 13.54 17.88
N TYR A 73 -1.50 12.31 17.47
CA TYR A 73 -0.25 11.96 16.79
C TYR A 73 -0.38 12.25 15.31
N PHE A 74 0.63 12.91 14.75
CA PHE A 74 0.79 12.99 13.31
C PHE A 74 1.01 11.58 12.72
N SER A 75 0.72 11.38 11.43
CA SER A 75 0.95 10.07 10.79
C SER A 75 2.45 9.73 10.79
N ALA A 76 2.81 8.56 11.35
CA ALA A 76 4.20 8.13 11.45
C ALA A 76 4.82 7.87 10.08
N VAL A 77 4.06 7.25 9.18
CA VAL A 77 4.47 7.00 7.79
C VAL A 77 4.70 8.31 7.05
N CYS A 78 3.76 9.26 7.20
CA CYS A 78 3.86 10.59 6.60
C CYS A 78 5.11 11.35 7.04
N TRP A 79 5.39 11.34 8.35
CA TRP A 79 6.59 11.96 8.89
C TRP A 79 7.87 11.30 8.38
N LEU A 80 7.95 9.97 8.43
CA LEU A 80 9.15 9.24 8.04
C LEU A 80 9.47 9.45 6.55
N PHE A 81 8.45 9.37 5.68
CA PHE A 81 8.60 9.65 4.26
C PHE A 81 8.99 11.10 4.01
N GLY A 82 8.22 12.07 4.52
CA GLY A 82 8.48 13.50 4.30
C GLY A 82 9.83 13.96 4.82
N LYS A 83 10.23 13.51 6.02
CA LYS A 83 11.57 13.75 6.57
C LYS A 83 12.67 13.21 5.66
N ALA A 84 12.48 12.01 5.13
CA ALA A 84 13.48 11.37 4.29
C ALA A 84 13.58 12.04 2.91
N ILE A 85 12.46 12.38 2.28
CA ILE A 85 12.45 13.17 1.04
C ILE A 85 13.10 14.54 1.24
N HIS A 86 12.81 15.23 2.34
CA HIS A 86 13.47 16.51 2.66
C HIS A 86 14.99 16.36 2.76
N LYS A 87 15.45 15.29 3.42
CA LYS A 87 16.88 15.01 3.56
C LYS A 87 17.58 14.83 2.20
N GLU A 88 16.91 14.19 1.24
CA GLU A 88 17.46 13.89 -0.09
C GLU A 88 17.38 15.07 -1.06
N LEU A 89 16.35 15.90 -0.94
CA LEU A 89 16.09 16.97 -1.92
C LEU A 89 16.43 18.37 -1.42
N GLY A 90 16.44 18.60 -0.10
CA GLY A 90 16.67 19.91 0.51
C GLY A 90 15.50 20.90 0.40
N TYR A 91 14.43 20.58 -0.33
CA TYR A 91 13.27 21.46 -0.50
C TYR A 91 12.45 21.61 0.79
N PRO A 92 11.83 22.77 1.06
CA PRO A 92 10.79 22.87 2.08
C PRO A 92 9.63 21.92 1.80
N ILE A 93 9.08 21.29 2.85
CA ILE A 93 7.99 20.33 2.75
C ILE A 93 6.91 20.66 3.78
N GLY A 94 5.65 20.74 3.34
CA GLY A 94 4.49 20.78 4.24
C GLY A 94 3.81 19.43 4.26
N LEU A 95 3.58 18.79 5.40
CA LEU A 95 2.91 17.48 5.47
C LEU A 95 1.51 17.65 6.06
N VAL A 96 0.50 17.02 5.44
CA VAL A 96 -0.90 17.11 5.86
C VAL A 96 -1.44 15.72 6.22
N ALA A 97 -1.63 15.48 7.51
CA ALA A 97 -2.31 14.28 7.98
C ALA A 97 -3.83 14.47 7.84
N THR A 98 -4.43 13.69 6.94
CA THR A 98 -5.89 13.58 6.81
C THR A 98 -6.25 12.10 6.80
N ASP A 99 -6.31 11.55 8.00
CA ASP A 99 -6.49 10.14 8.25
C ASP A 99 -7.57 9.87 9.30
N TRP A 100 -8.25 8.74 9.17
CA TRP A 100 -9.22 8.27 10.15
C TRP A 100 -9.31 6.74 10.14
N GLY A 101 -9.06 6.13 11.30
CA GLY A 101 -9.14 4.68 11.55
C GLY A 101 -10.46 4.03 11.11
N GLY A 102 -10.38 2.80 10.61
CA GLY A 102 -11.55 1.96 10.32
C GLY A 102 -12.34 2.32 9.05
N THR A 103 -11.83 3.22 8.23
CA THR A 103 -12.57 3.77 7.09
C THR A 103 -12.26 3.00 5.81
N PRO A 104 -13.28 2.67 4.98
CA PRO A 104 -13.08 2.04 3.69
C PRO A 104 -12.80 3.09 2.59
N VAL A 105 -12.29 2.67 1.43
CA VAL A 105 -11.95 3.60 0.33
C VAL A 105 -13.14 4.43 -0.16
N GLU A 106 -14.37 3.91 -0.02
CA GLU A 106 -15.55 4.63 -0.49
C GLU A 106 -15.90 5.84 0.37
N ALA A 107 -15.49 5.88 1.63
CA ALA A 107 -15.65 7.08 2.46
C ALA A 107 -14.81 8.26 1.93
N TRP A 108 -13.72 7.97 1.23
CA TRP A 108 -12.72 8.91 0.71
C TRP A 108 -12.87 9.23 -0.78
N SER A 109 -13.84 8.60 -1.45
CA SER A 109 -14.11 8.75 -2.87
C SER A 109 -15.29 9.69 -3.12
N SER A 110 -15.23 10.49 -4.19
CA SER A 110 -16.39 11.28 -4.63
C SER A 110 -17.55 10.38 -5.08
N PRO A 111 -18.79 10.88 -5.09
CA PRO A 111 -19.92 10.14 -5.65
C PRO A 111 -19.69 9.73 -7.11
N GLU A 112 -19.04 10.57 -7.90
CA GLU A 112 -18.72 10.31 -9.31
C GLU A 112 -17.73 9.14 -9.46
N ALA A 113 -16.67 9.11 -8.65
CA ALA A 113 -15.70 8.01 -8.64
C ALA A 113 -16.36 6.67 -8.25
N LEU A 114 -17.26 6.71 -7.27
CA LEU A 114 -17.98 5.52 -6.82
C LEU A 114 -18.96 5.01 -7.88
N ALA A 115 -19.66 5.90 -8.56
CA ALA A 115 -20.58 5.55 -9.63
C ALA A 115 -19.86 4.86 -10.82
N GLU A 116 -18.62 5.26 -11.16
CA GLU A 116 -17.80 4.62 -12.20
C GLU A 116 -17.51 3.14 -11.87
N CYS A 117 -17.47 2.78 -10.58
CA CYS A 117 -17.30 1.40 -10.10
C CYS A 117 -18.62 0.71 -9.67
N GLY A 118 -19.77 1.27 -10.07
CA GLY A 118 -21.10 0.74 -9.78
C GLY A 118 -21.50 0.77 -8.29
N VAL A 119 -20.84 1.58 -7.47
CA VAL A 119 -21.13 1.71 -6.04
C VAL A 119 -22.20 2.79 -5.85
N HIS A 120 -23.44 2.36 -5.64
CA HIS A 120 -24.60 3.26 -5.54
C HIS A 120 -25.17 3.40 -4.12
N SER A 121 -24.77 2.52 -3.20
CA SER A 121 -25.24 2.53 -1.81
C SER A 121 -24.10 2.26 -0.85
N THR A 122 -24.25 2.71 0.39
CA THR A 122 -23.30 2.39 1.45
C THR A 122 -23.56 0.99 1.96
N THR A 123 -22.49 0.18 1.95
CA THR A 123 -22.43 -1.12 2.62
C THR A 123 -21.55 -1.00 3.85
N ARG A 124 -21.96 -1.66 4.94
CA ARG A 124 -21.21 -1.61 6.20
C ARG A 124 -19.90 -2.36 6.06
N SER A 125 -18.78 -1.72 6.39
CA SER A 125 -17.47 -2.37 6.40
C SER A 125 -17.37 -3.38 7.54
N LYS A 126 -16.89 -4.60 7.25
CA LYS A 126 -16.44 -5.51 8.29
C LYS A 126 -15.00 -5.18 8.66
N GLN A 127 -14.79 -4.90 9.93
CA GLN A 127 -13.46 -4.61 10.44
C GLN A 127 -12.69 -5.91 10.75
N PRO A 128 -11.36 -5.92 10.61
CA PRO A 128 -10.57 -7.10 10.93
C PRO A 128 -10.75 -7.57 12.39
N ALA A 129 -10.74 -8.89 12.61
CA ALA A 129 -11.02 -9.46 13.94
C ALA A 129 -10.05 -8.97 15.03
N SER A 130 -8.76 -8.87 14.72
CA SER A 130 -7.72 -8.34 15.61
C SER A 130 -7.96 -6.86 15.98
N PHE A 131 -8.44 -6.07 15.02
CA PHE A 131 -8.81 -4.68 15.25
C PHE A 131 -9.99 -4.60 16.20
N LEU A 132 -11.05 -5.38 15.95
CA LEU A 132 -12.22 -5.50 16.82
C LEU A 132 -11.83 -5.94 18.24
N GLU A 133 -10.92 -6.91 18.37
CA GLU A 133 -10.40 -7.36 19.67
C GLU A 133 -9.73 -6.21 20.43
N TYR A 134 -8.90 -5.41 19.75
CA TYR A 134 -8.27 -4.24 20.33
C TYR A 134 -9.28 -3.17 20.73
N VAL A 135 -10.16 -2.72 19.81
CA VAL A 135 -11.08 -1.61 20.09
C VAL A 135 -12.16 -1.95 21.12
N ASN A 136 -12.48 -3.24 21.29
CA ASN A 136 -13.40 -3.68 22.33
C ASN A 136 -12.83 -3.53 23.75
N LYS A 137 -11.49 -3.50 23.90
CA LYS A 137 -10.82 -3.24 25.17
C LYS A 137 -10.80 -1.75 25.55
N LEU A 138 -11.20 -0.86 24.64
CA LEU A 138 -11.16 0.58 24.85
C LEU A 138 -12.49 1.16 25.36
N PRO A 139 -12.46 2.35 26.00
CA PRO A 139 -13.66 3.10 26.33
C PRO A 139 -14.54 3.35 25.10
N LEU A 140 -15.86 3.45 25.29
CA LEU A 140 -16.84 3.56 24.21
C LEU A 140 -16.53 4.70 23.22
N GLU A 141 -16.13 5.86 23.71
CA GLU A 141 -15.82 7.02 22.86
C GLU A 141 -14.57 6.77 21.98
N SER A 142 -13.53 6.15 22.54
CA SER A 142 -12.37 5.72 21.76
C SER A 142 -12.74 4.65 20.73
N ARG A 143 -13.65 3.73 21.07
CA ARG A 143 -14.13 2.69 20.15
C ARG A 143 -14.88 3.30 18.97
N LYS A 144 -15.85 4.19 19.23
CA LYS A 144 -16.60 4.90 18.17
C LYS A 144 -15.67 5.66 17.24
N ARG A 145 -14.68 6.38 17.80
CA ARG A 145 -13.70 7.11 17.02
C ARG A 145 -12.89 6.17 16.12
N LEU A 146 -12.35 5.08 16.66
CA LEU A 146 -11.45 4.19 15.90
C LEU A 146 -12.15 3.33 14.86
N LEU A 147 -13.42 2.95 15.08
CA LEU A 147 -14.20 2.23 14.07
C LEU A 147 -14.44 3.07 12.81
N GLY A 148 -14.42 4.40 12.95
CA GLY A 148 -14.56 5.34 11.85
C GLY A 148 -15.95 5.32 11.19
N PRO A 149 -16.20 6.29 10.31
CA PRO A 149 -17.35 6.27 9.43
C PRO A 149 -17.13 5.35 8.23
N ASP A 150 -18.20 4.70 7.78
CA ASP A 150 -18.23 3.86 6.58
C ASP A 150 -19.15 4.41 5.48
N ASN A 151 -19.83 5.54 5.73
CA ASN A 151 -20.66 6.24 4.77
C ASN A 151 -19.86 6.68 3.54
N ASN A 152 -20.39 6.39 2.36
CA ASN A 152 -19.80 6.77 1.08
C ASN A 152 -19.62 8.29 1.02
N SER A 153 -18.45 8.71 0.52
CA SER A 153 -18.06 10.10 0.31
C SER A 153 -18.04 10.99 1.56
N ALA A 154 -18.33 10.46 2.75
CA ALA A 154 -18.48 11.28 3.96
C ALA A 154 -17.18 11.97 4.38
N LEU A 155 -16.03 11.36 4.10
CA LEU A 155 -14.70 11.89 4.38
C LEU A 155 -14.11 12.64 3.19
N TRP A 156 -14.41 12.20 1.96
CA TRP A 156 -14.18 13.03 0.77
C TRP A 156 -14.74 14.44 1.00
N ASN A 157 -16.01 14.53 1.36
CA ASN A 157 -16.74 15.78 1.53
C ASN A 157 -16.15 16.70 2.61
N ALA A 158 -15.66 16.13 3.71
CA ALA A 158 -15.29 16.90 4.90
C ALA A 158 -13.79 17.05 5.12
N MET A 159 -12.97 16.15 4.58
CA MET A 159 -11.54 16.06 4.86
C MET A 159 -10.65 16.13 3.61
N ILE A 160 -11.20 15.97 2.40
CA ILE A 160 -10.44 16.09 1.15
C ILE A 160 -10.92 17.26 0.31
N TYR A 161 -12.23 17.37 0.07
CA TYR A 161 -12.84 18.41 -0.75
C TYR A 161 -12.44 19.84 -0.34
N PRO A 162 -12.33 20.19 0.97
CA PRO A 162 -11.84 21.50 1.39
C PRO A 162 -10.44 21.87 0.90
N PHE A 163 -9.62 20.88 0.52
CA PHE A 163 -8.25 21.10 0.05
C PHE A 163 -8.12 21.27 -1.46
N LEU A 164 -9.19 21.09 -2.25
CA LEU A 164 -9.07 21.03 -3.70
C LEU A 164 -8.50 22.31 -4.33
N ASN A 165 -8.63 23.45 -3.65
CA ASN A 165 -8.06 24.73 -4.07
C ASN A 165 -6.57 24.92 -3.66
N MET A 166 -6.00 23.99 -2.90
CA MET A 166 -4.57 24.00 -2.56
C MET A 166 -3.75 23.37 -3.67
N THR A 167 -2.55 23.92 -3.88
CA THR A 167 -1.54 23.31 -4.73
C THR A 167 -0.81 22.24 -3.96
N ILE A 168 -0.93 20.99 -4.42
CA ILE A 168 -0.27 19.84 -3.82
C ILE A 168 0.76 19.26 -4.78
N TYR A 169 1.83 18.68 -4.25
CA TYR A 169 2.78 17.93 -5.07
C TYR A 169 2.37 16.47 -5.25
N GLY A 170 1.78 15.84 -4.23
CA GLY A 170 1.44 14.43 -4.28
C GLY A 170 0.72 13.96 -3.02
N ALA A 171 0.31 12.69 -3.00
CA ALA A 171 -0.33 12.07 -1.84
C ALA A 171 0.33 10.73 -1.52
N ILE A 172 0.21 10.28 -0.26
CA ILE A 172 0.54 8.90 0.11
C ILE A 172 -0.63 8.26 0.86
N TRP A 173 -0.84 6.96 0.64
CA TRP A 173 -2.03 6.27 1.06
C TRP A 173 -1.70 4.95 1.75
N TYR A 174 -2.22 4.75 2.96
CA TYR A 174 -2.16 3.48 3.66
C TYR A 174 -3.54 3.14 4.20
N GLN A 175 -4.25 2.33 3.44
CA GLN A 175 -5.62 1.92 3.71
C GLN A 175 -5.92 0.68 2.84
N GLY A 176 -6.91 -0.08 3.29
CA GLY A 176 -7.54 -1.19 2.56
C GLY A 176 -8.11 -2.24 3.52
N GLU A 177 -7.77 -2.15 4.81
CA GLU A 177 -8.12 -3.15 5.81
C GLU A 177 -9.63 -3.24 6.05
N ALA A 178 -10.35 -2.12 5.91
CA ALA A 178 -11.81 -2.06 6.01
C ALA A 178 -12.53 -2.43 4.69
N ASP A 179 -11.78 -2.73 3.64
CA ASP A 179 -12.28 -3.22 2.34
C ASP A 179 -12.01 -4.71 2.13
N ALA A 180 -11.32 -5.39 3.06
CA ALA A 180 -10.88 -6.78 2.93
C ALA A 180 -11.99 -7.84 3.13
N ASP A 181 -13.25 -7.49 2.90
CA ASP A 181 -14.39 -8.40 2.99
C ASP A 181 -15.52 -8.03 2.00
N GLY A 182 -16.24 -9.06 1.52
CA GLY A 182 -17.49 -8.90 0.78
C GLY A 182 -17.36 -8.17 -0.55
N ASP A 183 -18.40 -7.40 -0.91
CA ASP A 183 -18.48 -6.66 -2.17
C ASP A 183 -17.41 -5.56 -2.29
N LYS A 184 -16.98 -4.97 -1.16
CA LYS A 184 -15.93 -3.94 -1.13
C LYS A 184 -14.60 -4.49 -1.64
N MET A 185 -14.22 -5.69 -1.18
CA MET A 185 -13.03 -6.39 -1.61
C MET A 185 -13.03 -6.59 -3.12
N ASN A 186 -14.12 -7.16 -3.65
CA ASN A 186 -14.26 -7.49 -5.06
C ASN A 186 -14.24 -6.28 -5.99
N ARG A 187 -14.48 -5.08 -5.46
CA ARG A 187 -14.48 -3.82 -6.22
C ARG A 187 -13.23 -2.98 -6.01
N TYR A 188 -12.33 -3.38 -5.12
CA TYR A 188 -11.18 -2.57 -4.73
C TYR A 188 -10.23 -2.30 -5.92
N ASN A 189 -10.17 -3.22 -6.88
CA ASN A 189 -9.41 -3.05 -8.13
C ASN A 189 -9.95 -1.95 -9.03
N CYS A 190 -11.21 -1.53 -8.83
CA CYS A 190 -11.82 -0.38 -9.48
C CYS A 190 -11.80 0.84 -8.57
N THR A 191 -12.32 0.73 -7.33
CA THR A 191 -12.57 1.90 -6.47
C THR A 191 -11.30 2.62 -6.08
N PHE A 192 -10.20 1.91 -5.78
CA PHE A 192 -8.95 2.55 -5.41
C PHE A 192 -8.25 3.28 -6.58
N PRO A 193 -8.02 2.65 -7.77
CA PRO A 193 -7.47 3.38 -8.91
C PRO A 193 -8.37 4.55 -9.37
N THR A 194 -9.69 4.39 -9.30
CA THR A 194 -10.65 5.42 -9.70
C THR A 194 -10.63 6.60 -8.72
N MET A 195 -10.50 6.35 -7.41
CA MET A 195 -10.30 7.41 -6.42
C MET A 195 -9.05 8.25 -6.74
N ILE A 196 -7.93 7.61 -7.11
CA ILE A 196 -6.69 8.33 -7.48
C ILE A 196 -6.91 9.22 -8.71
N LYS A 197 -7.53 8.67 -9.75
CA LYS A 197 -7.86 9.39 -11.00
C LYS A 197 -8.79 10.58 -10.71
N ASP A 198 -9.80 10.38 -9.88
CA ASP A 198 -10.77 11.40 -9.51
C ASP A 198 -10.15 12.51 -8.64
N TRP A 199 -9.32 12.16 -7.65
CA TRP A 199 -8.59 13.14 -6.86
C TRP A 199 -7.70 14.00 -7.75
N ARG A 200 -6.93 13.39 -8.66
CA ARG A 200 -6.11 14.11 -9.65
C ARG A 200 -6.92 15.09 -10.47
N LYS A 201 -8.07 14.65 -11.00
CA LYS A 201 -8.99 15.49 -11.75
C LYS A 201 -9.49 16.67 -10.92
N ASN A 202 -9.97 16.43 -9.70
CA ASN A 202 -10.56 17.46 -8.85
C ASN A 202 -9.52 18.46 -8.33
N PHE A 203 -8.36 18.01 -7.84
CA PHE A 203 -7.29 18.91 -7.41
C PHE A 203 -6.76 19.73 -8.59
N HIS A 204 -6.53 19.12 -9.76
CA HIS A 204 -6.07 19.85 -10.94
C HIS A 204 -7.09 20.92 -11.37
N HIS A 205 -8.38 20.58 -11.39
CA HIS A 205 -9.42 21.54 -11.77
C HIS A 205 -9.53 22.70 -10.78
N SER A 206 -9.70 22.39 -9.49
CA SER A 206 -10.02 23.37 -8.45
C SER A 206 -8.84 24.23 -8.02
N SER A 207 -7.60 23.74 -8.16
CA SER A 207 -6.38 24.55 -7.94
C SER A 207 -6.00 25.41 -9.16
N GLU A 208 -6.93 25.67 -10.08
CA GLU A 208 -6.69 26.40 -11.32
C GLU A 208 -5.50 25.83 -12.13
N ARG A 209 -5.39 24.50 -12.16
CA ARG A 209 -4.33 23.74 -12.84
C ARG A 209 -2.94 23.87 -12.22
N GLN A 210 -2.81 24.42 -11.02
CA GLN A 210 -1.52 24.49 -10.32
C GLN A 210 -1.08 23.12 -9.79
N THR A 211 -2.01 22.31 -9.30
CA THR A 211 -1.73 20.89 -9.02
C THR A 211 -1.61 20.14 -10.34
N ASN A 212 -0.55 19.34 -10.49
CA ASN A 212 -0.32 18.55 -11.69
C ASN A 212 -1.45 17.50 -11.90
N ALA A 213 -1.99 17.41 -13.12
CA ALA A 213 -3.05 16.46 -13.49
C ALA A 213 -2.66 14.99 -13.27
N THR A 214 -1.37 14.69 -13.22
CA THR A 214 -0.84 13.36 -12.93
C THR A 214 0.05 13.39 -11.70
N PHE A 215 -0.29 14.18 -10.67
CA PHE A 215 0.54 14.28 -9.47
C PHE A 215 0.88 12.89 -8.88
N PRO A 216 2.11 12.68 -8.36
CA PRO A 216 2.55 11.40 -7.82
C PRO A 216 1.70 10.92 -6.65
N PHE A 217 1.32 9.63 -6.69
CA PHE A 217 0.50 8.99 -5.64
C PHE A 217 1.21 7.76 -5.09
N GLY A 218 1.59 7.78 -3.82
CA GLY A 218 2.21 6.65 -3.15
C GLY A 218 1.18 5.82 -2.40
N PHE A 219 1.39 4.50 -2.28
CA PHE A 219 0.62 3.72 -1.31
C PHE A 219 1.44 2.63 -0.61
N VAL A 220 0.92 2.14 0.50
CA VAL A 220 1.51 1.01 1.25
C VAL A 220 0.64 -0.22 1.03
N GLN A 221 1.24 -1.29 0.52
CA GLN A 221 0.56 -2.57 0.40
C GLN A 221 0.19 -3.11 1.79
N LEU A 222 -0.98 -3.72 1.95
CA LEU A 222 -1.40 -4.19 3.28
C LEU A 222 -0.41 -5.18 3.89
N ALA A 223 -0.07 -4.96 5.15
CA ALA A 223 0.70 -5.91 5.95
C ALA A 223 -0.19 -7.07 6.44
N PRO A 224 0.39 -8.21 6.85
CA PRO A 224 -0.39 -9.30 7.44
C PRO A 224 -1.10 -8.91 8.72
N ASN A 225 -2.35 -9.33 8.85
CA ASN A 225 -3.19 -8.99 9.98
C ASN A 225 -3.52 -10.21 10.86
N SER A 226 -3.35 -11.45 10.42
CA SER A 226 -3.57 -12.63 11.25
C SER A 226 -2.50 -13.68 11.00
N PRO A 227 -1.95 -14.38 12.02
CA PRO A 227 -0.93 -15.41 11.80
C PRO A 227 -1.45 -16.65 11.05
N ASN A 228 -2.75 -16.70 10.72
CA ASN A 228 -3.35 -17.82 10.02
C ASN A 228 -2.90 -17.87 8.55
N LYS A 229 -1.96 -18.78 8.27
CA LYS A 229 -1.44 -19.03 6.91
C LYS A 229 -2.47 -19.66 5.96
N ASN A 230 -3.60 -20.18 6.45
CA ASN A 230 -4.58 -20.87 5.62
C ASN A 230 -5.60 -19.94 4.94
N ILE A 231 -5.65 -18.67 5.34
CA ILE A 231 -6.56 -17.68 4.75
C ILE A 231 -5.96 -17.20 3.41
N THR A 232 -6.74 -17.35 2.35
CA THR A 232 -6.37 -17.00 0.96
C THR A 232 -7.34 -16.01 0.31
N VAL A 233 -8.32 -15.51 1.09
CA VAL A 233 -9.32 -14.52 0.70
C VAL A 233 -9.28 -13.36 1.71
N GLY A 234 -9.47 -12.12 1.27
CA GLY A 234 -9.47 -10.92 2.10
C GLY A 234 -8.24 -10.05 1.82
N PHE A 235 -7.28 -10.01 2.75
CA PHE A 235 -6.06 -9.21 2.57
C PHE A 235 -5.25 -9.61 1.32
N PRO A 236 -5.10 -10.89 0.94
CA PRO A 236 -4.43 -11.26 -0.31
C PRO A 236 -5.05 -10.61 -1.54
N ASP A 237 -6.38 -10.61 -1.64
CA ASP A 237 -7.12 -9.96 -2.73
C ASP A 237 -6.90 -8.45 -2.72
N VAL A 238 -7.03 -7.79 -1.57
CA VAL A 238 -6.81 -6.34 -1.47
C VAL A 238 -5.36 -5.97 -1.86
N ARG A 239 -4.35 -6.74 -1.46
CA ARG A 239 -2.95 -6.50 -1.84
C ARG A 239 -2.74 -6.54 -3.36
N TRP A 240 -3.46 -7.42 -4.04
CA TRP A 240 -3.46 -7.53 -5.49
C TRP A 240 -4.22 -6.37 -6.14
N HIS A 241 -5.44 -6.10 -5.67
CA HIS A 241 -6.30 -5.02 -6.12
C HIS A 241 -5.69 -3.62 -5.93
N GLN A 242 -4.83 -3.43 -4.92
CA GLN A 242 -4.04 -2.21 -4.70
C GLN A 242 -3.16 -1.83 -5.90
N THR A 243 -2.86 -2.78 -6.80
CA THR A 243 -2.07 -2.56 -8.03
C THR A 243 -2.92 -2.56 -9.30
N ALA A 244 -4.24 -2.48 -9.19
CA ALA A 244 -5.18 -2.70 -10.30
C ALA A 244 -4.97 -4.08 -10.98
N ASP A 245 -4.74 -5.11 -10.15
CA ASP A 245 -4.56 -6.50 -10.57
C ASP A 245 -3.35 -6.72 -11.50
N ARG A 246 -2.26 -6.01 -11.24
CA ARG A 246 -1.01 -6.13 -12.03
C ARG A 246 0.18 -6.68 -11.25
N GLY A 247 0.17 -6.55 -9.93
CA GLY A 247 1.26 -6.93 -9.03
C GLY A 247 2.36 -5.90 -8.89
N TYR A 248 2.34 -4.81 -9.67
CA TYR A 248 3.36 -3.76 -9.64
C TYR A 248 2.75 -2.40 -9.99
N VAL A 249 3.44 -1.33 -9.60
CA VAL A 249 3.17 0.05 -10.01
C VAL A 249 4.49 0.80 -10.22
N PRO A 250 4.56 1.80 -11.12
CA PRO A 250 3.48 2.28 -11.99
C PRO A 250 3.11 1.24 -13.06
N ASN A 251 1.87 1.30 -13.54
CA ASN A 251 1.36 0.47 -14.63
C ASN A 251 0.38 1.25 -15.51
N SER A 252 -0.15 0.63 -16.57
CA SER A 252 -1.04 1.30 -17.55
C SER A 252 -2.36 1.84 -16.97
N VAL A 253 -2.77 1.39 -15.78
CA VAL A 253 -3.97 1.88 -15.09
C VAL A 253 -3.60 2.91 -14.02
N MET A 254 -2.42 2.74 -13.41
CA MET A 254 -1.95 3.52 -12.27
C MET A 254 -0.63 4.23 -12.60
N GLU A 255 -0.70 5.21 -13.51
CA GLU A 255 0.46 6.02 -13.90
C GLU A 255 0.93 6.96 -12.79
N ASN A 256 2.24 7.20 -12.71
CA ASN A 256 2.88 8.00 -11.64
C ASN A 256 2.42 7.58 -10.23
N VAL A 257 2.21 6.27 -10.04
CA VAL A 257 1.90 5.65 -8.75
C VAL A 257 3.11 4.84 -8.29
N PHE A 258 3.40 4.89 -6.99
CA PHE A 258 4.47 4.13 -6.38
C PHE A 258 3.98 3.39 -5.14
N MET A 259 4.66 2.31 -4.76
CA MET A 259 4.23 1.43 -3.68
C MET A 259 5.37 1.14 -2.70
N ALA A 260 5.02 0.96 -1.43
CA ALA A 260 5.82 0.23 -0.46
C ALA A 260 5.18 -1.13 -0.19
N VAL A 261 5.86 -2.21 -0.58
CA VAL A 261 5.46 -3.57 -0.19
C VAL A 261 5.64 -3.70 1.32
N ALA A 262 4.63 -4.17 2.05
CA ALA A 262 4.71 -4.39 3.51
C ALA A 262 4.24 -5.80 3.93
N ILE A 263 4.11 -6.71 2.96
CA ILE A 263 3.61 -8.09 3.17
C ILE A 263 4.50 -8.93 4.11
N ASP A 264 5.78 -8.58 4.23
CA ASP A 264 6.79 -9.23 5.07
C ASP A 264 6.97 -8.54 6.44
N LEU A 265 6.11 -7.58 6.80
CA LEU A 265 6.17 -6.83 8.07
C LEU A 265 4.99 -7.18 9.01
N PRO A 266 4.75 -8.47 9.34
CA PRO A 266 3.69 -8.85 10.27
C PRO A 266 3.98 -8.34 11.69
N ASP A 267 2.92 -8.13 12.47
CA ASP A 267 3.04 -7.78 13.88
C ASP A 267 1.90 -8.33 14.73
N PHE A 268 1.83 -9.67 14.80
CA PHE A 268 0.72 -10.36 15.49
C PHE A 268 0.67 -10.09 16.99
N ASN A 269 1.78 -9.64 17.59
CA ASN A 269 1.89 -9.34 19.01
C ASN A 269 1.78 -7.84 19.31
N SER A 270 1.28 -7.03 18.36
CA SER A 270 1.05 -5.61 18.58
C SER A 270 0.00 -5.37 19.67
N THR A 271 0.32 -4.50 20.62
CA THR A 271 -0.63 -4.07 21.67
C THR A 271 -1.78 -3.23 21.14
N TYR A 272 -1.74 -2.85 19.85
CA TYR A 272 -2.74 -2.05 19.16
C TYR A 272 -3.59 -2.88 18.18
N GLY A 273 -3.45 -4.21 18.21
CA GLY A 273 -4.00 -5.09 17.19
C GLY A 273 -3.02 -5.26 16.03
N SER A 274 -2.98 -6.47 15.48
CA SER A 274 -2.02 -6.90 14.46
C SER A 274 -2.17 -6.19 13.11
N VAL A 275 -3.33 -5.58 12.86
CA VAL A 275 -3.57 -4.71 11.70
C VAL A 275 -2.67 -3.45 11.70
N HIS A 276 -2.09 -3.09 12.86
CA HIS A 276 -1.23 -1.93 13.01
C HIS A 276 0.23 -2.33 13.22
N PRO A 277 0.99 -2.64 12.14
CA PRO A 277 2.36 -3.10 12.28
C PRO A 277 3.25 -1.99 12.81
N ARG A 278 4.04 -2.31 13.84
CA ARG A 278 4.85 -1.35 14.56
C ARG A 278 6.11 -0.92 13.81
N ASP A 279 6.59 -1.70 12.85
CA ASP A 279 7.73 -1.33 11.99
C ASP A 279 7.33 -0.32 10.90
N LYS A 280 7.17 0.95 11.30
CA LYS A 280 6.93 2.05 10.36
C LYS A 280 8.19 2.55 9.67
N LYS A 281 9.37 2.21 10.18
CA LYS A 281 10.63 2.66 9.63
C LYS A 281 10.83 2.06 8.24
N ASP A 282 10.64 0.75 8.10
CA ASP A 282 10.80 0.08 6.82
C ASP A 282 9.70 0.48 5.82
N VAL A 283 8.47 0.68 6.28
CA VAL A 283 7.41 1.24 5.42
C VAL A 283 7.81 2.61 4.87
N GLY A 284 8.27 3.51 5.74
CA GLY A 284 8.71 4.85 5.33
C GLY A 284 9.92 4.82 4.38
N GLU A 285 10.88 3.92 4.61
CA GLU A 285 12.06 3.77 3.76
C GLU A 285 11.71 3.21 2.38
N ARG A 286 10.80 2.22 2.31
CA ARG A 286 10.33 1.67 1.03
C ARG A 286 9.53 2.70 0.24
N LEU A 287 8.69 3.50 0.91
CA LEU A 287 8.02 4.65 0.27
C LEU A 287 9.02 5.71 -0.19
N ARG A 288 10.10 5.96 0.56
CA ARG A 288 11.16 6.90 0.16
C ARG A 288 11.80 6.44 -1.14
N LEU A 289 12.22 5.18 -1.24
CA LEU A 289 12.86 4.62 -2.43
C LEU A 289 11.94 4.75 -3.66
N SER A 290 10.70 4.28 -3.55
CA SER A 290 9.73 4.29 -4.65
C SER A 290 9.25 5.70 -5.00
N GLY A 291 9.08 6.57 -4.01
CA GLY A 291 8.79 7.99 -4.22
C GLY A 291 9.93 8.72 -4.91
N LEU A 292 11.19 8.52 -4.53
CA LEU A 292 12.32 9.17 -5.21
C LEU A 292 12.41 8.74 -6.68
N ALA A 293 12.23 7.44 -6.98
CA ALA A 293 12.24 6.96 -8.35
C ALA A 293 11.09 7.52 -9.19
N VAL A 294 9.84 7.31 -8.74
CA VAL A 294 8.65 7.60 -9.55
C VAL A 294 8.26 9.07 -9.48
N ALA A 295 8.24 9.66 -8.29
CA ALA A 295 7.77 11.04 -8.11
C ALA A 295 8.84 12.08 -8.41
N TYR A 296 10.14 11.75 -8.29
CA TYR A 296 11.24 12.71 -8.42
C TYR A 296 12.27 12.34 -9.49
N GLY A 297 12.17 11.18 -10.14
CA GLY A 297 13.12 10.74 -11.17
C GLY A 297 14.53 10.49 -10.62
N LYS A 298 14.65 10.07 -9.36
CA LYS A 298 15.91 9.93 -8.60
C LYS A 298 16.03 8.58 -7.88
N SER A 299 16.15 7.47 -8.59
CA SER A 299 16.66 6.17 -8.09
C SER A 299 16.39 5.12 -9.16
N GLU A 300 17.23 4.08 -9.25
CA GLU A 300 17.05 2.99 -10.21
C GLU A 300 16.28 1.80 -9.62
N VAL A 301 16.70 1.27 -8.46
CA VAL A 301 16.01 0.14 -7.80
C VAL A 301 15.13 0.66 -6.67
N PHE A 302 13.82 0.46 -6.83
CA PHE A 302 12.84 1.08 -5.92
C PHE A 302 11.64 0.20 -5.56
N GLN A 303 11.49 -0.95 -6.23
CA GLN A 303 10.48 -1.95 -5.93
C GLN A 303 11.13 -3.32 -5.82
N GLY A 304 10.47 -4.25 -5.12
CA GLY A 304 10.96 -5.62 -5.05
C GLY A 304 10.83 -6.35 -6.39
N PRO A 305 11.49 -7.52 -6.52
CA PRO A 305 11.48 -8.29 -7.76
C PRO A 305 10.07 -8.74 -8.14
N PHE A 306 9.69 -8.51 -9.41
CA PHE A 306 8.50 -9.06 -10.03
C PHE A 306 8.89 -9.86 -11.28
N PRO A 307 8.37 -11.08 -11.50
CA PRO A 307 8.76 -11.87 -12.65
C PRO A 307 8.39 -11.20 -13.98
N ALA A 308 9.22 -11.37 -15.01
CA ALA A 308 8.91 -11.00 -16.38
C ALA A 308 8.26 -12.15 -17.16
N ARG A 309 8.66 -13.40 -16.86
CA ARG A 309 8.12 -14.61 -17.50
C ARG A 309 8.30 -15.84 -16.61
N GLY A 310 7.43 -16.83 -16.79
CA GLY A 310 7.58 -18.17 -16.22
C GLY A 310 7.59 -19.22 -17.32
N ALA A 311 8.42 -20.26 -17.21
CA ALA A 311 8.48 -21.35 -18.18
C ALA A 311 8.60 -22.71 -17.51
N VAL A 312 7.80 -23.68 -17.95
CA VAL A 312 7.98 -25.08 -17.54
C VAL A 312 9.20 -25.66 -18.25
N THR A 313 10.16 -26.15 -17.46
CA THR A 313 11.40 -26.78 -17.94
C THR A 313 11.51 -28.22 -17.39
N SER A 314 12.52 -28.97 -17.83
CA SER A 314 12.81 -30.29 -17.26
C SER A 314 13.22 -30.26 -15.79
N GLN A 315 13.69 -29.10 -15.29
CA GLN A 315 14.16 -28.92 -13.91
C GLN A 315 13.05 -28.44 -12.97
N GLY A 316 12.02 -27.77 -13.51
CA GLY A 316 11.05 -27.02 -12.71
C GLY A 316 10.32 -25.97 -13.53
N LEU A 317 9.37 -25.29 -12.88
CA LEU A 317 8.80 -24.04 -13.39
C LEU A 317 9.76 -22.91 -13.00
N THR A 318 10.41 -22.31 -14.00
CA THR A 318 11.43 -21.28 -13.81
C THR A 318 10.84 -19.90 -14.07
N PHE A 319 10.92 -19.02 -13.08
CA PHE A 319 10.61 -17.59 -13.18
C PHE A 319 11.87 -16.82 -13.51
N LEU A 320 11.82 -16.00 -14.56
CA LEU A 320 12.85 -15.01 -14.86
C LEU A 320 12.38 -13.64 -14.41
N TYR A 321 13.18 -12.98 -13.56
CA TYR A 321 12.90 -11.64 -13.05
C TYR A 321 13.53 -10.53 -13.90
N GLY A 322 14.55 -10.85 -14.71
CA GLY A 322 15.28 -9.91 -15.55
C GLY A 322 16.75 -9.77 -15.14
N GLU A 323 17.56 -9.19 -16.02
CA GLU A 323 19.03 -9.20 -15.91
C GLU A 323 19.59 -8.22 -14.87
N LYS A 324 18.80 -7.24 -14.42
CA LYS A 324 19.24 -6.21 -13.46
C LYS A 324 19.12 -6.63 -12.00
N TRP A 325 18.46 -7.75 -11.73
CA TRP A 325 18.27 -8.19 -10.35
C TRP A 325 19.48 -8.94 -9.85
N ASN A 326 19.73 -8.76 -8.55
CA ASN A 326 20.50 -9.69 -7.76
C ASN A 326 19.57 -10.23 -6.66
N LEU A 327 19.01 -11.41 -6.91
CA LEU A 327 17.99 -12.04 -6.09
C LEU A 327 18.58 -12.76 -4.88
N GLU A 328 17.83 -12.73 -3.78
CA GLU A 328 18.03 -13.56 -2.59
C GLU A 328 16.76 -14.36 -2.34
N VAL A 329 16.91 -15.69 -2.20
CA VAL A 329 15.83 -16.56 -1.75
C VAL A 329 15.98 -16.80 -0.25
N ARG A 330 15.01 -16.31 0.54
CA ARG A 330 15.01 -16.42 2.02
C ARG A 330 14.09 -17.51 2.56
N SER A 331 13.20 -18.03 1.72
CA SER A 331 12.29 -19.12 2.05
C SER A 331 12.03 -19.98 0.82
N THR A 332 11.81 -21.27 1.03
CA THR A 332 11.37 -22.19 -0.03
C THR A 332 9.85 -22.22 -0.18
N GLU A 333 9.10 -21.58 0.73
CA GLU A 333 7.64 -21.47 0.69
C GLU A 333 7.19 -20.22 -0.10
N GLY A 334 5.89 -20.07 -0.33
CA GLY A 334 5.30 -18.85 -0.89
C GLY A 334 4.72 -18.99 -2.29
N PHE A 335 5.19 -19.96 -3.08
CA PHE A 335 4.64 -20.27 -4.41
C PHE A 335 3.59 -21.38 -4.35
N GLU A 336 2.53 -21.24 -5.14
CA GLU A 336 1.49 -22.24 -5.31
C GLU A 336 1.09 -22.35 -6.78
N LEU A 337 0.80 -23.56 -7.22
CA LEU A 337 0.31 -23.85 -8.57
C LEU A 337 -1.13 -24.30 -8.51
N GLN A 338 -1.93 -23.87 -9.49
CA GLN A 338 -3.29 -24.35 -9.67
C GLN A 338 -3.27 -25.54 -10.63
N CYS A 339 -3.66 -26.71 -10.13
CA CYS A 339 -3.75 -27.94 -10.93
C CYS A 339 -5.12 -28.03 -11.65
N ALA A 340 -5.35 -29.08 -12.45
CA ALA A 340 -6.51 -29.14 -13.34
C ALA A 340 -7.86 -29.15 -12.59
N ASN A 341 -7.88 -29.61 -11.34
CA ASN A 341 -9.02 -29.61 -10.44
C ASN A 341 -9.32 -28.23 -9.79
N ASN A 342 -8.62 -27.18 -10.19
CA ASN A 342 -8.67 -25.82 -9.63
C ASN A 342 -8.16 -25.69 -8.19
N GLU A 343 -7.52 -26.73 -7.64
CA GLU A 343 -6.89 -26.67 -6.32
C GLU A 343 -5.52 -26.00 -6.40
N TRP A 344 -5.22 -25.16 -5.40
CA TRP A 344 -3.93 -24.53 -5.22
C TRP A 344 -3.03 -25.41 -4.36
N VAL A 345 -1.91 -25.83 -4.92
CA VAL A 345 -0.94 -26.75 -4.28
C VAL A 345 0.38 -26.02 -4.04
N PRO A 346 0.98 -26.09 -2.84
CA PRO A 346 2.30 -25.51 -2.57
C PRO A 346 3.37 -26.06 -3.52
N ALA A 347 4.17 -25.16 -4.10
CA ALA A 347 5.26 -25.47 -5.02
C ALA A 347 6.58 -24.90 -4.48
N PRO A 348 7.36 -25.69 -3.72
CA PRO A 348 8.56 -25.17 -3.08
C PRO A 348 9.62 -24.69 -4.08
N VAL A 349 10.37 -23.65 -3.70
CA VAL A 349 11.59 -23.25 -4.43
C VAL A 349 12.63 -24.37 -4.32
N ILE A 350 13.18 -24.79 -5.46
CA ILE A 350 14.17 -25.87 -5.59
C ILE A 350 15.51 -25.42 -6.18
N GLY A 351 15.57 -24.18 -6.69
CA GLY A 351 16.80 -23.57 -7.18
C GLY A 351 16.61 -22.10 -7.47
N ASN A 352 17.70 -21.33 -7.44
CA ASN A 352 17.72 -19.93 -7.84
C ASN A 352 19.12 -19.51 -8.29
N ASP A 353 19.17 -18.44 -9.07
CA ASP A 353 20.39 -17.66 -9.31
C ASP A 353 20.08 -16.18 -9.08
N ASN A 354 20.94 -15.28 -9.54
CA ASN A 354 20.77 -13.83 -9.36
C ASN A 354 19.54 -13.27 -10.07
N THR A 355 18.98 -13.97 -11.05
CA THR A 355 17.93 -13.49 -11.97
C THR A 355 16.75 -14.46 -12.12
N THR A 356 16.90 -15.71 -11.66
CA THR A 356 15.88 -16.75 -11.78
C THR A 356 15.54 -17.41 -10.45
N VAL A 357 14.30 -17.87 -10.35
CA VAL A 357 13.80 -18.73 -9.27
C VAL A 357 13.09 -19.92 -9.91
N THR A 358 13.46 -21.14 -9.51
CA THR A 358 12.85 -22.38 -10.01
C THR A 358 12.06 -23.03 -8.89
N VAL A 359 10.79 -23.33 -9.16
CA VAL A 359 9.90 -24.03 -8.24
C VAL A 359 9.57 -25.43 -8.73
N ARG A 360 9.25 -26.30 -7.77
CA ARG A 360 8.79 -27.66 -8.06
C ARG A 360 7.44 -27.62 -8.78
N PHE A 361 7.41 -28.11 -10.02
CA PHE A 361 6.20 -28.10 -10.85
C PHE A 361 5.42 -29.41 -10.84
N ASN A 362 6.08 -30.54 -10.56
CA ASN A 362 5.47 -31.88 -10.48
C ASN A 362 4.65 -32.09 -9.18
N VAL A 363 4.09 -31.00 -8.65
CA VAL A 363 3.10 -31.01 -7.57
C VAL A 363 1.69 -31.25 -8.12
N CYS A 364 1.46 -30.95 -9.40
CA CYS A 364 0.27 -31.39 -10.11
C CYS A 364 0.44 -32.84 -10.61
N PRO A 365 -0.65 -33.63 -10.70
CA PRO A 365 -0.62 -34.96 -11.28
C PRO A 365 0.04 -35.00 -12.67
N GLN A 366 0.72 -36.11 -12.97
CA GLN A 366 1.46 -36.24 -14.21
C GLN A 366 0.54 -36.09 -15.43
N GLY A 367 0.91 -35.17 -16.34
CA GLY A 367 0.16 -34.90 -17.56
C GLY A 367 -0.93 -33.82 -17.41
N GLU A 368 -1.10 -33.21 -16.23
CA GLU A 368 -1.95 -32.04 -16.07
C GLU A 368 -1.22 -30.74 -16.40
N ASP A 369 -1.91 -29.85 -17.13
CA ASP A 369 -1.45 -28.48 -17.35
C ASP A 369 -1.58 -27.66 -16.07
N ILE A 370 -0.60 -26.77 -15.83
CA ILE A 370 -0.68 -25.80 -14.73
C ILE A 370 -1.63 -24.68 -15.18
N LYS A 371 -2.78 -24.53 -14.51
CA LYS A 371 -3.79 -23.53 -14.88
C LYS A 371 -3.49 -22.14 -14.35
N GLY A 372 -2.67 -22.05 -13.30
CA GLY A 372 -2.35 -20.79 -12.67
C GLY A 372 -1.21 -20.90 -11.69
N ILE A 373 -0.65 -19.75 -11.36
CA ILE A 373 0.48 -19.57 -10.46
C ILE A 373 0.13 -18.42 -9.53
N ARG A 374 0.41 -18.57 -8.25
CA ARG A 374 0.39 -17.45 -7.32
C ARG A 374 1.59 -17.46 -6.38
N TYR A 375 1.93 -16.27 -5.90
CA TYR A 375 3.06 -16.02 -5.01
C TYR A 375 2.62 -15.14 -3.85
N GLU A 376 2.99 -15.56 -2.63
CA GLU A 376 2.69 -14.92 -1.34
C GLU A 376 1.19 -14.59 -1.17
N TRP A 377 0.31 -15.44 -1.71
CA TRP A 377 -1.15 -15.24 -1.77
C TRP A 377 -1.90 -15.67 -0.50
N ARG A 378 -1.32 -15.42 0.67
CA ARG A 378 -1.90 -15.79 1.96
C ARG A 378 -1.98 -14.59 2.88
N GLU A 379 -2.93 -14.60 3.80
CA GLU A 379 -3.08 -13.57 4.84
C GLU A 379 -1.75 -13.27 5.52
N SER A 380 -1.03 -14.33 5.89
CA SER A 380 0.35 -14.31 6.39
C SER A 380 1.20 -15.28 5.60
N PRO A 381 1.84 -14.83 4.52
CA PRO A 381 2.49 -15.74 3.61
C PRO A 381 3.94 -16.05 4.05
N CYS A 382 4.53 -15.19 4.88
CA CYS A 382 5.89 -15.36 5.39
C CYS A 382 6.09 -14.83 6.81
N GLU A 383 7.20 -15.19 7.45
CA GLU A 383 7.63 -14.56 8.70
C GLU A 383 8.23 -13.17 8.45
N PHE A 384 8.43 -12.40 9.53
CA PHE A 384 9.04 -11.08 9.48
C PHE A 384 10.34 -11.06 8.67
N LYS A 385 10.33 -10.35 7.53
CA LYS A 385 11.42 -10.20 6.56
C LYS A 385 11.93 -11.53 5.93
N LYS A 386 11.07 -12.55 5.86
CA LYS A 386 11.42 -13.89 5.32
C LYS A 386 10.45 -14.41 4.25
N CYS A 387 9.85 -13.52 3.46
CA CYS A 387 9.18 -13.92 2.20
C CYS A 387 10.17 -14.60 1.24
N ALA A 388 9.68 -15.28 0.22
CA ALA A 388 10.58 -16.14 -0.57
C ALA A 388 11.63 -15.32 -1.33
N VAL A 389 11.22 -14.29 -2.08
CA VAL A 389 12.09 -13.59 -3.04
C VAL A 389 12.33 -12.14 -2.63
N TYR A 390 13.61 -11.77 -2.54
CA TYR A 390 14.09 -10.42 -2.25
C TYR A 390 15.07 -9.94 -3.31
N GLU A 391 15.12 -8.62 -3.49
CA GLU A 391 16.29 -7.96 -4.04
C GLU A 391 17.32 -7.73 -2.91
N THR A 392 18.61 -7.83 -3.26
CA THR A 392 19.72 -7.81 -2.28
C THR A 392 20.24 -6.42 -1.90
N VAL A 393 20.15 -5.41 -2.77
CA VAL A 393 20.80 -4.11 -2.54
C VAL A 393 20.08 -3.31 -1.46
N ASN A 394 18.74 -3.28 -1.50
CA ASN A 394 17.88 -2.57 -0.57
C ASN A 394 17.07 -3.52 0.32
N GLY A 395 17.10 -4.83 0.06
CA GLY A 395 16.35 -5.83 0.81
C GLY A 395 14.84 -5.74 0.54
N LEU A 396 14.45 -5.44 -0.70
CA LEU A 396 13.04 -5.24 -1.05
C LEU A 396 12.35 -6.59 -1.37
N PRO A 397 11.25 -6.93 -0.66
CA PRO A 397 10.47 -8.13 -0.96
C PRO A 397 9.70 -7.99 -2.26
N GLY A 398 9.62 -9.07 -3.05
CA GLY A 398 8.73 -9.14 -4.20
C GLY A 398 7.26 -9.02 -3.77
N PRO A 399 6.42 -8.27 -4.52
CA PRO A 399 4.98 -8.20 -4.25
C PRO A 399 4.26 -9.50 -4.64
N PRO A 400 3.09 -9.79 -4.05
CA PRO A 400 2.30 -10.97 -4.40
C PRO A 400 1.77 -10.88 -5.83
N PHE A 401 1.52 -12.04 -6.42
CA PHE A 401 0.87 -12.14 -7.73
C PHE A 401 -0.01 -13.35 -7.87
N ILE A 402 -0.94 -13.29 -8.82
CA ILE A 402 -1.71 -14.42 -9.34
C ILE A 402 -1.78 -14.30 -10.86
N ILE A 403 -1.44 -15.36 -11.59
CA ILE A 403 -1.38 -15.39 -13.05
C ILE A 403 -2.03 -16.69 -13.52
N GLY A 404 -3.01 -16.60 -14.43
CA GLY A 404 -3.59 -17.73 -15.14
C GLY A 404 -3.25 -17.75 -16.64
N ASP A 405 -2.82 -16.62 -17.18
CA ASP A 405 -2.56 -16.48 -18.61
C ASP A 405 -1.29 -17.24 -19.01
N SER A 406 -1.48 -18.30 -19.80
CA SER A 406 -0.40 -19.11 -20.33
C SER A 406 -0.59 -19.44 -21.81
N GLU A 407 0.53 -19.73 -22.47
CA GLU A 407 0.59 -20.13 -23.88
C GLU A 407 1.59 -21.27 -24.07
N ILE A 408 1.36 -22.11 -25.08
CA ILE A 408 2.29 -23.18 -25.46
C ILE A 408 3.16 -22.69 -26.62
N ILE A 409 4.48 -22.58 -26.39
CA ILE A 409 5.48 -22.22 -27.40
C ILE A 409 6.53 -23.32 -27.43
N ASP A 410 6.77 -23.88 -28.61
CA ASP A 410 7.72 -24.99 -28.84
C ASP A 410 7.51 -26.18 -27.88
N GLY A 411 6.24 -26.51 -27.61
CA GLY A 411 5.86 -27.62 -26.72
C GLY A 411 6.10 -27.35 -25.22
N LYS A 412 6.42 -26.10 -24.83
CA LYS A 412 6.58 -25.69 -23.43
C LYS A 412 5.50 -24.71 -23.04
N GLN A 413 4.99 -24.85 -21.82
CA GLN A 413 4.05 -23.89 -21.25
C GLN A 413 4.79 -22.67 -20.71
N TRP A 414 4.36 -21.49 -21.15
CA TRP A 414 4.87 -20.19 -20.75
C TRP A 414 3.78 -19.38 -20.06
N PHE A 415 4.17 -18.67 -19.01
CA PHE A 415 3.31 -17.76 -18.26
C PHE A 415 3.77 -16.33 -18.48
N LYS A 416 2.84 -15.48 -18.89
CA LYS A 416 3.12 -14.08 -19.19
C LYS A 416 2.84 -13.23 -17.97
N PHE A 417 3.85 -12.50 -17.53
CA PHE A 417 3.68 -11.49 -16.51
C PHE A 417 3.57 -10.15 -17.23
N GLY A 418 2.52 -9.39 -16.94
CA GLY A 418 2.35 -8.05 -17.49
C GLY A 418 3.34 -7.03 -16.93
N GLY A 419 4.36 -7.47 -16.19
CA GLY A 419 5.39 -6.69 -15.50
C GLY A 419 6.09 -5.66 -16.38
N PRO A 420 6.74 -4.64 -15.81
CA PRO A 420 7.63 -3.80 -16.58
C PRO A 420 8.72 -4.72 -17.14
N VAL A 421 8.69 -4.93 -18.46
CA VAL A 421 9.87 -5.37 -19.20
C VAL A 421 10.89 -4.26 -18.93
N GLN A 422 11.79 -4.49 -17.98
CA GLN A 422 12.49 -3.40 -17.31
C GLN A 422 13.11 -2.40 -18.30
N LEU A 423 12.90 -1.13 -17.94
CA LEU A 423 13.59 0.09 -18.39
C LEU A 423 15.05 -0.12 -18.76
#